data_AF-A0A8B6CD01-F1
#
_entry.id   AF-A0A8B6CD01-F1
#
_cell.length_a   1.000
_cell.length_b   1.000
_cell.length_c   1.000
_cell.angle_alpha   90.00
_cell.angle_beta   90.00
_cell.angle_gamma   90.00
#
_symmetry.space_group_name_H-M   'P 1'
#
loop_
_entity.id
_entity.type
_entity.pdbx_description
1 polymer ?
#
loop_
_entity_poly.entity_id
_entity_poly.type
_entity_poly.pdbx_seq_one_letter_code
_entity_poly.pdbx_strand_id
1 'polypeptide(L)'
;MVRMANPWGVKEWNGPWADGSAEWNKIGQTEWTKLGLKFQQEGEFWMAFDDFVSYLTNVDVCHFVNTAIISLKKSWNESIMHSEWSVQGRNGGCVYDSPTFLSNPQYVFDIIQEEDTILVSLEQHDIQPGRQHFGRTLNTIGYRIMKVEDNRLYRMHIPGEHILSSDMVRGRSIFGTSKLFKGRYVIVPCTEKTGEHGPFMLRLYTSSKASGRELTKEGPTKTCPCSKLPLIVTTLTVKKLEGVTKPAGSKVKTFDPKVVVRCEGEKVVSRVVKEDQGGKQRVNTADAEFDFKVTFYRKKPDEPITIEVINTNSFVDDFCSEARVTEHGGEDGKDVKCPVYGKGKEKDMERPGNVHVFVKSSHDLQFL
;
A
#
# COMPACT_ATOMS: atom_id res chain seq x y z
N MET A 1 13.94 -12.24 -31.32
CA MET A 1 12.97 -13.11 -32.01
C MET A 1 11.91 -13.52 -31.01
N VAL A 2 10.69 -13.76 -31.48
CA VAL A 2 9.59 -14.29 -30.67
C VAL A 2 9.17 -15.63 -31.27
N ARG A 3 8.90 -16.61 -30.42
CA ARG A 3 8.36 -17.91 -30.82
C ARG A 3 6.85 -17.89 -30.65
N MET A 4 6.14 -18.19 -31.72
CA MET A 4 4.70 -18.12 -31.81
C MET A 4 4.13 -19.48 -32.19
N ALA A 5 2.89 -19.75 -31.79
CA ALA A 5 2.16 -20.94 -32.20
C ALA A 5 0.78 -20.55 -32.68
N ASN A 6 0.43 -20.98 -33.89
CA ASN A 6 -0.90 -20.86 -34.44
C ASN A 6 -1.77 -22.01 -33.90
N PRO A 7 -2.84 -21.74 -33.13
CA PRO A 7 -3.67 -22.78 -32.53
C PRO A 7 -4.39 -23.69 -33.53
N TRP A 8 -4.55 -23.25 -34.79
CA TRP A 8 -5.15 -24.08 -35.83
C TRP A 8 -4.17 -25.09 -36.43
N GLY A 9 -2.88 -25.01 -36.08
CA GLY A 9 -1.83 -25.91 -36.59
C GLY A 9 -1.60 -25.80 -38.10
N VAL A 10 -2.12 -24.76 -38.74
CA VAL A 10 -2.06 -24.55 -40.20
C VAL A 10 -1.61 -23.14 -40.51
N LYS A 11 -0.68 -22.99 -41.46
CA LYS A 11 -0.05 -21.72 -41.87
C LYS A 11 0.86 -21.12 -40.80
N GLU A 12 2.07 -20.84 -41.23
CA GLU A 12 3.17 -20.27 -40.44
C GLU A 12 3.65 -18.96 -41.05
N TRP A 13 4.47 -18.24 -40.29
CA TRP A 13 5.16 -17.05 -40.76
C TRP A 13 6.05 -17.36 -41.97
N ASN A 14 6.04 -16.50 -42.97
CA ASN A 14 6.80 -16.66 -44.22
C ASN A 14 7.81 -15.51 -44.47
N GLY A 15 8.05 -14.67 -43.46
CA GLY A 15 9.07 -13.62 -43.50
C GLY A 15 10.39 -14.05 -42.87
N PRO A 16 11.27 -13.11 -42.47
CA PRO A 16 12.53 -13.42 -41.83
C PRO A 16 12.34 -14.34 -40.61
N TRP A 17 13.21 -15.34 -40.47
CA TRP A 17 13.17 -16.36 -39.42
C TRP A 17 12.05 -17.41 -39.54
N ALA A 18 11.31 -17.41 -40.65
CA ALA A 18 10.43 -18.52 -41.01
C ALA A 18 11.19 -19.86 -41.15
N ASP A 19 10.43 -20.94 -41.25
CA ASP A 19 10.98 -22.25 -41.54
C ASP A 19 11.71 -22.24 -42.90
N GLY A 20 13.00 -22.60 -42.90
CA GLY A 20 13.86 -22.58 -44.08
C GLY A 20 14.43 -21.21 -44.47
N SER A 21 14.23 -20.17 -43.64
CA SER A 21 14.78 -18.82 -43.87
C SER A 21 16.32 -18.82 -43.82
N ALA A 22 16.97 -18.08 -44.73
CA ALA A 22 18.43 -18.03 -44.82
C ALA A 22 19.11 -17.41 -43.58
N GLU A 23 18.36 -16.67 -42.79
CA GLU A 23 18.75 -16.08 -41.52
C GLU A 23 19.22 -17.14 -40.51
N TRP A 24 18.65 -18.35 -40.56
CA TRP A 24 19.07 -19.47 -39.71
C TRP A 24 20.52 -19.90 -39.97
N ASN A 25 21.04 -19.70 -41.19
CA ASN A 25 22.43 -20.02 -41.53
C ASN A 25 23.45 -19.13 -40.78
N LYS A 26 23.00 -18.03 -40.18
CA LYS A 26 23.84 -17.14 -39.36
C LYS A 26 23.98 -17.61 -37.92
N ILE A 27 23.20 -18.61 -37.49
CA ILE A 27 23.19 -19.15 -36.14
C ILE A 27 23.86 -20.53 -36.15
N GLY A 28 24.81 -20.77 -35.26
CA GLY A 28 25.50 -22.06 -35.15
C GLY A 28 24.64 -23.17 -34.55
N GLN A 29 24.98 -24.44 -34.88
CA GLN A 29 24.24 -25.64 -34.46
C GLN A 29 24.02 -25.75 -32.93
N THR A 30 24.97 -25.28 -32.13
CA THR A 30 24.87 -25.29 -30.66
C THR A 30 23.72 -24.42 -30.16
N GLU A 31 23.49 -23.28 -30.80
CA GLU A 31 22.39 -22.36 -30.44
C GLU A 31 21.05 -22.89 -30.95
N TRP A 32 21.02 -23.63 -32.07
CA TRP A 32 19.81 -24.31 -32.54
C TRP A 32 19.28 -25.30 -31.51
N THR A 33 20.17 -26.12 -30.96
CA THR A 33 19.82 -27.11 -29.94
C THR A 33 19.34 -26.45 -28.65
N LYS A 34 19.98 -25.34 -28.22
CA LYS A 34 19.55 -24.59 -27.03
C LYS A 34 18.17 -23.96 -27.19
N LEU A 35 17.86 -23.46 -28.38
CA LEU A 35 16.56 -22.86 -28.68
C LEU A 35 15.45 -23.89 -28.90
N GLY A 36 15.80 -25.19 -28.98
CA GLY A 36 14.84 -26.27 -29.19
C GLY A 36 14.12 -26.16 -30.54
N LEU A 37 14.80 -25.63 -31.57
CA LEU A 37 14.20 -25.39 -32.88
C LEU A 37 13.67 -26.70 -33.48
N LYS A 38 12.39 -26.69 -33.85
CA LYS A 38 11.75 -27.72 -34.65
C LYS A 38 11.21 -27.04 -35.90
N PHE A 39 11.73 -27.44 -37.06
CA PHE A 39 11.22 -26.98 -38.35
C PHE A 39 10.19 -28.01 -38.83
N GLN A 40 8.97 -27.89 -38.32
CA GLN A 40 7.85 -28.79 -38.56
C GLN A 40 6.62 -27.94 -38.84
N GLN A 41 5.84 -28.30 -39.86
CA GLN A 41 4.62 -27.60 -40.24
C GLN A 41 3.45 -27.90 -39.28
N GLU A 42 3.64 -27.62 -37.99
CA GLU A 42 2.65 -27.82 -36.93
C GLU A 42 2.10 -26.49 -36.40
N GLY A 43 2.40 -25.38 -37.07
CA GLY A 43 1.95 -24.04 -36.70
C GLY A 43 2.85 -23.32 -35.70
N GLU A 44 3.98 -23.91 -35.29
CA GLU A 44 5.01 -23.25 -34.47
C GLU A 44 5.99 -22.52 -35.40
N PHE A 45 6.24 -21.24 -35.16
CA PHE A 45 7.14 -20.46 -35.99
C PHE A 45 7.90 -19.39 -35.19
N TRP A 46 9.01 -18.93 -35.74
CA TRP A 46 9.76 -17.79 -35.22
C TRP A 46 9.60 -16.58 -36.12
N MET A 47 9.58 -15.39 -35.52
CA MET A 47 9.59 -14.14 -36.26
C MET A 47 10.53 -13.13 -35.60
N ALA A 48 10.96 -12.12 -36.36
CA ALA A 48 11.68 -11.00 -35.77
C ALA A 48 10.79 -10.30 -34.72
N PHE A 49 11.41 -9.72 -33.70
CA PHE A 49 10.64 -8.97 -32.70
C PHE A 49 9.98 -7.74 -33.32
N ASP A 50 10.65 -7.09 -34.27
CA ASP A 50 10.11 -5.94 -34.99
C ASP A 50 8.87 -6.33 -35.82
N ASP A 51 8.88 -7.51 -36.43
CA ASP A 51 7.70 -8.07 -37.11
C ASP A 51 6.59 -8.36 -36.09
N PHE A 52 6.90 -8.96 -34.94
CA PHE A 52 5.91 -9.23 -33.89
C PHE A 52 5.18 -7.95 -33.47
N VAL A 53 5.94 -6.87 -33.25
CA VAL A 53 5.40 -5.54 -32.91
C VAL A 53 4.59 -4.92 -34.06
N SER A 54 4.99 -5.18 -35.31
CA SER A 54 4.32 -4.62 -36.50
C SER A 54 3.01 -5.34 -36.84
N TYR A 55 2.93 -6.65 -36.63
CA TYR A 55 1.81 -7.49 -37.07
C TYR A 55 0.81 -7.82 -35.96
N LEU A 56 1.18 -7.78 -34.68
CA LEU A 56 0.27 -8.06 -33.57
C LEU A 56 -0.13 -6.79 -32.82
N THR A 57 -1.42 -6.71 -32.47
CA THR A 57 -1.99 -5.54 -31.80
C THR A 57 -2.06 -5.69 -30.28
N ASN A 58 -2.30 -6.92 -29.80
CA ASN A 58 -2.56 -7.19 -28.37
C ASN A 58 -1.79 -8.43 -27.91
N VAL A 59 -1.35 -8.39 -26.65
CA VAL A 59 -0.70 -9.51 -25.98
C VAL A 59 -1.34 -9.66 -24.60
N ASP A 60 -1.94 -10.83 -24.36
CA ASP A 60 -2.49 -11.17 -23.06
C ASP A 60 -1.48 -12.02 -22.28
N VAL A 61 -1.06 -11.54 -21.11
CA VAL A 61 -0.13 -12.25 -20.22
C VAL A 61 -0.86 -12.69 -18.96
N CYS A 62 -1.00 -14.00 -18.77
CA CYS A 62 -1.56 -14.55 -17.54
C CYS A 62 -0.47 -14.81 -16.51
N HIS A 63 -0.50 -14.08 -15.39
CA HIS A 63 0.41 -14.32 -14.27
C HIS A 63 -0.15 -15.41 -13.35
N PHE A 64 0.54 -16.55 -13.32
CA PHE A 64 0.31 -17.55 -12.28
C PHE A 64 1.03 -17.13 -11.00
N VAL A 65 0.27 -16.58 -10.06
CA VAL A 65 0.81 -16.19 -8.76
C VAL A 65 1.01 -17.43 -7.89
N ASN A 66 2.26 -17.75 -7.58
CA ASN A 66 2.58 -18.86 -6.69
C ASN A 66 2.22 -18.51 -5.24
N THR A 67 1.15 -19.10 -4.72
CA THR A 67 0.68 -18.93 -3.33
C THR A 67 1.00 -20.14 -2.44
N ALA A 68 1.84 -21.07 -2.91
CA ALA A 68 2.18 -22.26 -2.14
C ALA A 68 2.90 -21.91 -0.83
N ILE A 69 2.44 -22.51 0.28
CA ILE A 69 3.00 -22.30 1.63
C ILE A 69 4.46 -22.76 1.72
N ILE A 70 4.85 -23.78 0.95
CA ILE A 70 6.22 -24.29 0.85
C ILE A 70 6.64 -24.24 -0.62
N SER A 71 7.58 -23.36 -0.96
CA SER A 71 8.11 -23.24 -2.32
C SER A 71 9.59 -22.88 -2.30
N LEU A 72 10.35 -23.45 -3.25
CA LEU A 72 11.73 -23.05 -3.53
C LEU A 72 11.80 -21.73 -4.34
N LYS A 73 10.65 -21.25 -4.83
CA LYS A 73 10.49 -19.97 -5.55
C LYS A 73 9.72 -18.98 -4.67
N LYS A 74 9.77 -17.68 -5.00
CA LYS A 74 9.00 -16.63 -4.32
C LYS A 74 7.53 -17.07 -4.21
N SER A 75 7.04 -17.19 -2.98
CA SER A 75 5.63 -17.38 -2.67
C SER A 75 5.01 -16.03 -2.31
N TRP A 76 3.74 -15.87 -2.65
CA TRP A 76 2.94 -14.69 -2.37
C TRP A 76 1.91 -15.02 -1.32
N ASN A 77 1.65 -14.07 -0.43
CA ASN A 77 0.51 -14.13 0.46
C ASN A 77 -0.68 -13.49 -0.24
N GLU A 78 -1.81 -14.16 -0.22
CA GLU A 78 -3.04 -13.74 -0.90
C GLU A 78 -4.10 -13.30 0.11
N SER A 79 -4.75 -12.18 -0.17
CA SER A 79 -6.01 -11.78 0.45
C SER A 79 -7.07 -11.70 -0.63
N ILE A 80 -8.18 -12.42 -0.46
CA ILE A 80 -9.33 -12.39 -1.37
C ILE A 80 -10.51 -11.74 -0.66
N MET A 81 -11.11 -10.73 -1.30
CA MET A 81 -12.26 -10.00 -0.78
C MET A 81 -13.38 -10.03 -1.81
N HIS A 82 -14.53 -10.59 -1.43
CA HIS A 82 -15.75 -10.59 -2.23
C HIS A 82 -16.69 -9.50 -1.72
N SER A 83 -17.21 -8.68 -2.62
CA SER A 83 -18.17 -7.64 -2.26
C SER A 83 -18.97 -7.18 -3.49
N GLU A 84 -19.68 -6.06 -3.35
CA GLU A 84 -20.46 -5.46 -4.41
C GLU A 84 -20.44 -3.93 -4.32
N TRP A 85 -20.56 -3.29 -5.48
CA TRP A 85 -21.07 -1.94 -5.59
C TRP A 85 -22.59 -2.03 -5.55
N SER A 86 -23.23 -1.41 -4.57
CA SER A 86 -24.68 -1.53 -4.36
C SER A 86 -25.33 -0.22 -3.96
N VAL A 87 -26.65 -0.16 -4.14
CA VAL A 87 -27.50 1.00 -3.84
C VAL A 87 -27.55 1.35 -2.35
N GLN A 88 -26.97 0.51 -1.48
CA GLN A 88 -26.83 0.76 -0.05
C GLN A 88 -25.67 1.72 0.30
N GLY A 89 -25.38 2.68 -0.60
CA GLY A 89 -24.29 3.64 -0.41
C GLY A 89 -22.90 3.04 -0.57
N ARG A 90 -22.72 2.08 -1.50
CA ARG A 90 -21.43 1.41 -1.76
C ARG A 90 -20.91 1.60 -3.19
N ASN A 91 -21.43 2.58 -3.92
CA ASN A 91 -21.18 2.79 -5.35
C ASN A 91 -20.84 4.24 -5.66
N GLY A 92 -19.71 4.69 -5.12
CA GLY A 92 -19.31 6.09 -5.06
C GLY A 92 -18.80 6.71 -6.36
N GLY A 93 -18.44 5.91 -7.37
CA GLY A 93 -17.68 6.33 -8.55
C GLY A 93 -16.18 6.47 -8.28
N CYS A 94 -15.38 6.88 -9.28
CA CYS A 94 -13.91 6.86 -9.21
C CYS A 94 -13.22 8.23 -9.05
N VAL A 95 -13.99 9.32 -9.01
CA VAL A 95 -13.45 10.69 -8.88
C VAL A 95 -12.97 10.90 -7.45
N TYR A 96 -11.65 11.02 -7.28
CA TYR A 96 -10.99 10.97 -5.96
C TYR A 96 -11.53 12.00 -4.96
N ASP A 97 -11.67 13.25 -5.38
CA ASP A 97 -12.15 14.36 -4.53
C ASP A 97 -13.68 14.47 -4.47
N SER A 98 -14.41 13.48 -5.03
CA SER A 98 -15.87 13.48 -4.96
C SER A 98 -16.34 13.15 -3.53
N PRO A 99 -17.38 13.85 -3.01
CA PRO A 99 -18.00 13.51 -1.73
C PRO A 99 -18.48 12.06 -1.61
N THR A 100 -18.77 11.41 -2.74
CA THR A 100 -19.27 10.02 -2.78
C THR A 100 -18.17 8.99 -2.91
N PHE A 101 -16.93 9.37 -3.20
CA PHE A 101 -15.85 8.42 -3.53
C PHE A 101 -15.62 7.40 -2.41
N LEU A 102 -15.60 7.86 -1.17
CA LEU A 102 -15.36 7.01 0.00
C LEU A 102 -16.57 6.20 0.43
N SER A 103 -17.72 6.36 -0.22
CA SER A 103 -18.85 5.44 -0.08
C SER A 103 -18.53 4.06 -0.66
N ASN A 104 -17.60 3.95 -1.63
CA ASN A 104 -17.14 2.65 -2.13
C ASN A 104 -16.60 1.74 -1.00
N PRO A 105 -16.54 0.41 -1.22
CA PRO A 105 -15.87 -0.50 -0.30
C PRO A 105 -14.41 -0.10 -0.06
N GLN A 106 -13.92 -0.26 1.16
CA GLN A 106 -12.58 0.18 1.56
C GLN A 106 -11.85 -0.99 2.20
N TYR A 107 -10.65 -1.33 1.72
CA TYR A 107 -9.86 -2.45 2.24
C TYR A 107 -8.51 -1.96 2.71
N VAL A 108 -8.20 -2.20 3.98
CA VAL A 108 -6.92 -1.82 4.59
C VAL A 108 -5.92 -2.97 4.49
N PHE A 109 -4.66 -2.64 4.24
CA PHE A 109 -3.55 -3.59 4.22
C PHE A 109 -2.24 -2.90 4.64
N ASP A 110 -1.26 -3.70 5.07
CA ASP A 110 0.03 -3.22 5.55
C ASP A 110 1.18 -3.71 4.66
N ILE A 111 2.17 -2.83 4.48
CA ILE A 111 3.49 -3.19 3.97
C ILE A 111 4.45 -3.21 5.16
N ILE A 112 4.96 -4.39 5.50
CA ILE A 112 5.74 -4.62 6.72
C ILE A 112 7.24 -4.35 6.48
N GLN A 113 7.74 -4.75 5.31
CA GLN A 113 9.12 -4.54 4.88
C GLN A 113 9.32 -3.06 4.49
N GLU A 114 10.58 -2.59 4.45
CA GLU A 114 10.88 -1.20 4.04
C GLU A 114 10.33 -0.87 2.64
N GLU A 115 10.35 -1.86 1.75
CA GLU A 115 9.74 -1.82 0.43
C GLU A 115 9.16 -3.22 0.12
N ASP A 116 7.98 -3.29 -0.48
CA ASP A 116 7.41 -4.53 -1.01
C ASP A 116 6.76 -4.28 -2.37
N THR A 117 6.71 -5.32 -3.20
CA THR A 117 5.92 -5.29 -4.45
C THR A 117 4.56 -5.88 -4.15
N ILE A 118 3.50 -5.19 -4.57
CA ILE A 118 2.12 -5.69 -4.51
C ILE A 118 1.61 -6.04 -5.90
N LEU A 119 0.70 -7.01 -5.96
CA LEU A 119 -0.13 -7.29 -7.13
C LEU A 119 -1.59 -7.12 -6.73
N VAL A 120 -2.38 -6.45 -7.57
CA VAL A 120 -3.80 -6.22 -7.36
C VAL A 120 -4.56 -6.76 -8.56
N SER A 121 -5.54 -7.63 -8.32
CA SER A 121 -6.54 -8.03 -9.32
C SER A 121 -7.92 -7.60 -8.85
N LEU A 122 -8.61 -6.80 -9.65
CA LEU A 122 -10.02 -6.48 -9.43
C LEU A 122 -10.83 -7.10 -10.57
N GLU A 123 -11.76 -7.98 -10.21
CA GLU A 123 -12.61 -8.74 -11.11
C GLU A 123 -14.07 -8.43 -10.85
N GLN A 124 -14.88 -8.30 -11.90
CA GLN A 124 -16.34 -8.15 -11.79
C GLN A 124 -17.03 -9.34 -12.46
N HIS A 125 -18.16 -9.77 -11.91
CA HIS A 125 -19.03 -10.73 -12.60
C HIS A 125 -20.02 -10.02 -13.51
N ASP A 126 -20.50 -10.75 -14.51
CA ASP A 126 -21.59 -10.28 -15.36
C ASP A 126 -22.86 -10.07 -14.48
N ILE A 127 -23.50 -8.91 -14.60
CA ILE A 127 -24.70 -8.56 -13.82
C ILE A 127 -25.93 -9.26 -14.44
N GLN A 128 -26.59 -10.24 -13.78
CA GLN A 128 -27.82 -10.86 -14.34
C GLN A 128 -28.85 -11.31 -13.29
N PRO A 129 -30.16 -11.07 -13.56
CA PRO A 129 -31.00 -12.15 -14.11
C PRO A 129 -31.92 -11.74 -15.29
N GLY A 130 -32.03 -12.61 -16.32
CA GLY A 130 -33.15 -12.61 -17.30
C GLY A 130 -32.94 -11.95 -18.67
N ARG A 131 -31.79 -11.32 -18.96
CA ARG A 131 -31.54 -10.60 -20.24
C ARG A 131 -30.26 -11.06 -20.96
N GLN A 132 -30.18 -12.36 -21.19
CA GLN A 132 -29.06 -13.04 -21.87
C GLN A 132 -28.99 -12.80 -23.39
N HIS A 133 -29.98 -12.15 -24.01
CA HIS A 133 -30.14 -12.22 -25.48
C HIS A 133 -29.27 -11.28 -26.33
N PHE A 134 -28.50 -10.36 -25.73
CA PHE A 134 -27.52 -9.51 -26.44
C PHE A 134 -26.24 -9.26 -25.61
N GLY A 135 -26.07 -10.02 -24.52
CA GLY A 135 -25.53 -9.54 -23.25
C GLY A 135 -24.00 -9.57 -23.08
N ARG A 136 -23.46 -8.45 -22.57
CA ARG A 136 -22.24 -8.29 -21.75
C ARG A 136 -22.12 -6.81 -21.33
N THR A 137 -22.89 -6.35 -20.34
CA THR A 137 -22.72 -4.99 -19.79
C THR A 137 -21.77 -5.07 -18.60
N LEU A 138 -20.51 -4.73 -18.84
CA LEU A 138 -19.49 -4.59 -17.80
C LEU A 138 -19.42 -3.13 -17.38
N ASN A 139 -19.23 -2.87 -16.09
CA ASN A 139 -18.88 -1.53 -15.62
C ASN A 139 -17.46 -1.20 -16.12
N THR A 140 -17.15 0.08 -16.28
CA THR A 140 -15.76 0.51 -16.33
C THR A 140 -15.22 0.48 -14.89
N ILE A 141 -14.24 -0.37 -14.59
CA ILE A 141 -13.75 -0.62 -13.22
C ILE A 141 -12.30 -0.20 -13.03
N GLY A 142 -11.94 0.12 -11.80
CA GLY A 142 -10.58 0.41 -11.38
C GLY A 142 -10.48 0.50 -9.86
N TYR A 143 -9.33 0.94 -9.36
CA TYR A 143 -9.10 1.13 -7.93
C TYR A 143 -8.18 2.31 -7.65
N ARG A 144 -8.20 2.78 -6.40
CA ARG A 144 -7.30 3.79 -5.85
C ARG A 144 -6.63 3.24 -4.61
N ILE A 145 -5.37 3.58 -4.40
CA ILE A 145 -4.61 3.25 -3.19
C ILE A 145 -4.19 4.56 -2.53
N MET A 146 -4.46 4.65 -1.23
CA MET A 146 -4.10 5.78 -0.38
C MET A 146 -3.23 5.32 0.77
N LYS A 147 -2.26 6.16 1.17
CA LYS A 147 -1.53 5.98 2.43
C LYS A 147 -2.33 6.62 3.56
N VAL A 148 -2.46 5.89 4.66
CA VAL A 148 -3.29 6.27 5.81
C VAL A 148 -2.51 6.13 7.10
N GLU A 149 -3.17 6.38 8.23
CA GLU A 149 -2.54 6.27 9.53
C GLU A 149 -2.16 4.83 9.87
N ASP A 150 -0.98 4.63 10.45
CA ASP A 150 -0.41 3.30 10.71
C ASP A 150 -1.25 2.47 11.70
N ASN A 151 -2.14 3.11 12.45
CA ASN A 151 -3.11 2.48 13.32
C ASN A 151 -4.58 2.66 12.85
N ARG A 152 -4.83 2.90 11.55
CA ARG A 152 -6.19 3.01 11.00
C ARG A 152 -7.03 1.78 11.34
N LEU A 153 -8.19 1.99 11.97
CA LEU A 153 -9.14 0.93 12.33
C LEU A 153 -10.50 1.06 11.63
N TYR A 154 -10.92 2.28 11.31
CA TYR A 154 -12.26 2.64 10.83
C TYR A 154 -12.24 3.12 9.38
N ARG A 155 -13.41 3.20 8.74
CA ARG A 155 -13.58 3.74 7.39
C ARG A 155 -13.07 5.17 7.29
N MET A 156 -12.48 5.50 6.15
CA MET A 156 -12.14 6.86 5.74
C MET A 156 -13.39 7.62 5.33
N HIS A 157 -13.42 8.89 5.73
CA HIS A 157 -14.44 9.86 5.35
C HIS A 157 -13.82 11.07 4.67
N ILE A 158 -12.50 11.22 4.79
CA ILE A 158 -11.70 12.19 4.04
C ILE A 158 -10.64 11.42 3.25
N PRO A 159 -10.43 11.71 1.95
CA PRO A 159 -9.40 11.03 1.17
C PRO A 159 -8.01 11.22 1.79
N GLY A 160 -7.23 10.13 1.83
CA GLY A 160 -5.87 10.14 2.37
C GLY A 160 -4.85 10.76 1.42
N GLU A 161 -3.57 10.44 1.63
CA GLU A 161 -2.54 10.75 0.65
C GLU A 161 -2.72 9.82 -0.55
N HIS A 162 -2.89 10.39 -1.75
CA HIS A 162 -3.00 9.62 -2.97
C HIS A 162 -1.66 8.98 -3.32
N ILE A 163 -1.64 7.66 -3.50
CA ILE A 163 -0.43 6.90 -3.84
C ILE A 163 -0.50 6.35 -5.26
N LEU A 164 -1.64 5.75 -5.62
CA LEU A 164 -1.79 5.09 -6.90
C LEU A 164 -3.24 5.07 -7.38
N SER A 165 -3.42 5.20 -8.69
CA SER A 165 -4.67 4.91 -9.39
C SER A 165 -4.41 3.89 -10.46
N SER A 166 -5.25 2.86 -10.54
CA SER A 166 -5.30 2.04 -11.73
C SER A 166 -5.94 2.82 -12.88
N ASP A 167 -5.67 2.37 -14.10
CA ASP A 167 -6.51 2.70 -15.24
C ASP A 167 -7.97 2.30 -14.96
N MET A 168 -8.88 2.99 -15.63
CA MET A 168 -10.31 2.64 -15.63
C MET A 168 -10.58 1.83 -16.89
N VAL A 169 -10.91 0.55 -16.75
CA VAL A 169 -11.03 -0.38 -17.87
C VAL A 169 -12.43 -0.99 -17.90
N ARG A 170 -13.08 -0.95 -19.06
CA ARG A 170 -14.31 -1.70 -19.31
C ARG A 170 -13.97 -3.14 -19.68
N GLY A 171 -13.57 -3.92 -18.67
CA GLY A 171 -13.15 -5.30 -18.81
C GLY A 171 -13.62 -6.15 -17.63
N ARG A 172 -13.56 -7.47 -17.79
CA ARG A 172 -13.95 -8.40 -16.71
C ARG A 172 -12.98 -8.31 -15.53
N SER A 173 -11.72 -7.97 -15.80
CA SER A 173 -10.69 -7.83 -14.80
C SER A 173 -9.76 -6.68 -15.14
N ILE A 174 -9.14 -6.12 -14.10
CA ILE A 174 -7.96 -5.28 -14.19
C ILE A 174 -6.90 -5.82 -13.25
N PHE A 175 -5.67 -5.89 -13.73
CA PHE A 175 -4.51 -6.34 -12.98
C PHE A 175 -3.45 -5.23 -12.95
N GLY A 176 -2.84 -4.99 -11.79
CA GLY A 176 -1.75 -4.04 -11.65
C GLY A 176 -0.67 -4.52 -10.69
N THR A 177 0.54 -4.02 -10.90
CA THR A 177 1.71 -4.31 -10.07
C THR A 177 2.36 -3.00 -9.65
N SER A 178 2.79 -2.90 -8.40
CA SER A 178 3.35 -1.65 -7.87
C SER A 178 4.30 -1.91 -6.72
N LYS A 179 5.30 -1.06 -6.56
CA LYS A 179 6.15 -1.07 -5.36
C LYS A 179 5.65 -0.04 -4.37
N LEU A 180 5.51 -0.45 -3.12
CA LEU A 180 5.10 0.39 -2.01
C LEU A 180 6.15 0.35 -0.91
N PHE A 181 6.35 1.49 -0.25
CA PHE A 181 7.17 1.54 0.95
C PHE A 181 6.39 1.05 2.17
N LYS A 182 7.11 0.76 3.24
CA LYS A 182 6.51 0.44 4.54
C LYS A 182 5.43 1.43 4.95
N GLY A 183 4.30 0.92 5.42
CA GLY A 183 3.20 1.73 5.91
C GLY A 183 1.85 1.03 5.78
N ARG A 184 0.80 1.71 6.23
CA ARG A 184 -0.57 1.26 6.08
C ARG A 184 -1.27 1.96 4.92
N TYR A 185 -2.02 1.20 4.15
CA TYR A 185 -2.71 1.66 2.95
C TYR A 185 -4.17 1.25 2.96
N VAL A 186 -5.00 2.01 2.25
CA VAL A 186 -6.37 1.62 1.90
C VAL A 186 -6.52 1.57 0.40
N ILE A 187 -6.99 0.43 -0.11
CA ILE A 187 -7.43 0.25 -1.49
C ILE A 187 -8.95 0.38 -1.58
N VAL A 188 -9.41 1.20 -2.53
CA VAL A 188 -10.81 1.46 -2.81
C VAL A 188 -11.12 1.00 -4.25
N PRO A 189 -11.74 -0.18 -4.44
CA PRO A 189 -12.28 -0.56 -5.74
C PRO A 189 -13.50 0.30 -6.09
N CYS A 190 -13.51 0.83 -7.31
CA CYS A 190 -14.53 1.75 -7.77
C CYS A 190 -14.92 1.48 -9.23
N THR A 191 -16.15 1.86 -9.55
CA THR A 191 -16.62 2.01 -10.93
C THR A 191 -16.36 3.43 -11.42
N GLU A 192 -16.45 3.67 -12.73
CA GLU A 192 -16.27 4.99 -13.32
C GLU A 192 -17.34 5.98 -12.84
N LYS A 193 -18.60 5.56 -12.82
CA LYS A 193 -19.73 6.43 -12.44
C LYS A 193 -20.31 6.02 -11.09
N THR A 194 -20.78 7.03 -10.36
CA THR A 194 -21.59 6.85 -9.16
C THR A 194 -22.90 6.13 -9.50
N GLY A 195 -23.38 5.28 -8.61
CA GLY A 195 -24.66 4.56 -8.79
C GLY A 195 -24.56 3.24 -9.56
N GLU A 196 -23.43 2.95 -10.21
CA GLU A 196 -23.20 1.66 -10.88
C GLU A 196 -23.18 0.52 -9.86
N HIS A 197 -23.72 -0.63 -10.25
CA HIS A 197 -23.87 -1.78 -9.35
C HIS A 197 -23.19 -3.00 -9.94
N GLY A 198 -22.81 -3.93 -9.08
CA GLY A 198 -22.31 -5.22 -9.51
C GLY A 198 -21.44 -5.88 -8.46
N PRO A 199 -21.46 -7.22 -8.40
CA PRO A 199 -20.54 -7.98 -7.57
C PRO A 199 -19.12 -7.89 -8.14
N PHE A 200 -18.15 -7.84 -7.24
CA PHE A 200 -16.74 -7.88 -7.58
C PHE A 200 -15.95 -8.76 -6.60
N MET A 201 -14.75 -9.11 -7.03
CA MET A 201 -13.73 -9.78 -6.25
C MET A 201 -12.42 -9.01 -6.39
N LEU A 202 -11.86 -8.63 -5.25
CA LEU A 202 -10.55 -8.02 -5.15
C LEU A 202 -9.57 -9.07 -4.62
N ARG A 203 -8.42 -9.21 -5.28
CA ARG A 203 -7.29 -9.99 -4.81
C ARG A 203 -6.09 -9.08 -4.62
N LEU A 204 -5.48 -9.18 -3.45
CA LEU A 204 -4.25 -8.49 -3.11
C LEU A 204 -3.17 -9.52 -2.80
N TYR A 205 -2.03 -9.37 -3.46
CA TYR A 205 -0.85 -10.21 -3.25
C TYR A 205 0.30 -9.38 -2.71
N THR A 206 0.92 -9.83 -1.62
CA THR A 206 2.11 -9.23 -1.01
C THR A 206 3.19 -10.29 -0.77
N SER A 207 4.47 -9.91 -0.74
CA SER A 207 5.54 -10.89 -0.45
C SER A 207 5.61 -11.21 1.05
N SER A 208 5.28 -10.25 1.90
CA SER A 208 5.04 -10.44 3.33
C SER A 208 3.59 -10.90 3.62
N LYS A 209 3.28 -11.32 4.85
CA LYS A 209 1.92 -11.77 5.23
C LYS A 209 0.88 -10.70 4.88
N ALA A 210 0.03 -10.99 3.88
CA ALA A 210 -1.04 -10.10 3.46
C ALA A 210 -2.06 -9.91 4.59
N SER A 211 -2.36 -8.67 4.95
CA SER A 211 -3.30 -8.31 6.03
C SER A 211 -4.62 -7.71 5.51
N GLY A 212 -4.94 -7.94 4.24
CA GLY A 212 -6.10 -7.33 3.57
C GLY A 212 -7.41 -7.62 4.30
N ARG A 213 -8.10 -6.58 4.76
CA ARG A 213 -9.42 -6.68 5.39
C ARG A 213 -10.29 -5.48 5.09
N GLU A 214 -11.60 -5.65 5.11
CA GLU A 214 -12.53 -4.54 4.91
C GLU A 214 -12.60 -3.61 6.13
N LEU A 215 -12.70 -2.31 5.87
CA LEU A 215 -13.11 -1.29 6.83
C LEU A 215 -14.63 -1.15 6.77
N THR A 216 -15.32 -1.70 7.77
CA THR A 216 -16.79 -1.71 7.83
C THR A 216 -17.37 -0.80 8.92
N LYS A 217 -16.55 -0.39 9.89
CA LYS A 217 -16.98 0.44 11.02
C LYS A 217 -16.70 1.90 10.69
N GLU A 218 -17.70 2.76 10.87
CA GLU A 218 -17.58 4.21 10.65
C GLU A 218 -16.76 4.92 11.72
N GLY A 219 -16.69 4.35 12.92
CA GLY A 219 -15.99 4.92 14.06
C GLY A 219 -16.13 4.07 15.32
N PRO A 220 -15.57 4.53 16.46
CA PRO A 220 -15.70 3.85 17.74
C PRO A 220 -17.15 3.81 18.20
N THR A 221 -17.59 2.65 18.67
CA THR A 221 -18.92 2.42 19.21
C THR A 221 -18.82 1.93 20.66
N LYS A 222 -19.89 2.10 21.44
CA LYS A 222 -19.92 1.59 22.81
C LYS A 222 -19.88 0.07 22.79
N THR A 223 -18.87 -0.51 23.43
CA THR A 223 -18.77 -1.96 23.65
C THR A 223 -19.49 -2.40 24.92
N CYS A 224 -19.69 -1.48 25.87
CA CYS A 224 -20.44 -1.66 27.12
C CYS A 224 -21.25 -0.37 27.42
N PRO A 225 -22.44 -0.45 28.03
CA PRO A 225 -23.16 0.72 28.55
C PRO A 225 -22.32 1.60 29.49
N CYS A 226 -21.40 0.97 30.22
CA CYS A 226 -20.45 1.58 31.16
C CYS A 226 -19.29 2.33 30.49
N SER A 227 -19.03 2.08 29.20
CA SER A 227 -17.88 2.65 28.49
C SER A 227 -18.17 4.08 28.02
N LYS A 228 -17.27 5.02 28.37
CA LYS A 228 -17.28 6.37 27.79
C LYS A 228 -16.83 6.28 26.34
N LEU A 229 -17.58 6.95 25.45
CA LEU A 229 -17.17 7.16 24.07
C LEU A 229 -16.04 8.20 24.00
N PRO A 230 -15.18 8.13 22.98
CA PRO A 230 -14.26 9.21 22.64
C PRO A 230 -15.00 10.54 22.43
N LEU A 231 -14.35 11.64 22.79
CA LEU A 231 -14.86 13.01 22.67
C LEU A 231 -14.27 13.76 21.48
N ILE A 232 -13.08 13.35 21.05
CA ILE A 232 -12.32 13.97 19.98
C ILE A 232 -11.53 12.89 19.25
N VAL A 233 -11.31 13.10 17.97
CA VAL A 233 -10.33 12.34 17.19
C VAL A 233 -9.14 13.24 16.93
N THR A 234 -7.93 12.74 17.18
CA THR A 234 -6.68 13.48 16.95
C THR A 234 -5.77 12.66 16.05
N THR A 235 -5.40 13.24 14.91
CA THR A 235 -4.37 12.73 14.02
C THR A 235 -3.07 13.49 14.26
N LEU A 236 -1.99 12.74 14.43
CA LEU A 236 -0.65 13.25 14.68
C LEU A 236 0.29 12.71 13.60
N THR A 237 0.98 13.61 12.91
CA THR A 237 2.10 13.28 12.02
C THR A 237 3.39 13.69 12.69
N VAL A 238 4.23 12.73 13.06
CA VAL A 238 5.61 13.01 13.49
C VAL A 238 6.44 13.25 12.24
N LYS A 239 6.80 14.52 11.99
CA LYS A 239 7.53 14.93 10.78
C LYS A 239 9.00 14.56 10.88
N LYS A 240 9.69 15.12 11.88
CA LYS A 240 11.13 14.93 12.07
C LYS A 240 11.59 15.17 13.51
N LEU A 241 12.80 14.72 13.79
CA LEU A 241 13.59 15.17 14.93
C LEU A 241 14.39 16.42 14.54
N GLU A 242 14.80 17.19 15.53
CA GLU A 242 15.78 18.27 15.37
C GLU A 242 16.79 18.19 16.51
N GLY A 243 18.04 17.86 16.21
CA GLY A 243 19.15 17.85 17.17
C GLY A 243 18.98 16.90 18.37
N VAL A 244 18.17 15.85 18.27
CA VAL A 244 17.99 14.89 19.37
C VAL A 244 19.20 13.98 19.46
N THR A 245 19.66 13.71 20.69
CA THR A 245 20.89 12.95 20.94
C THR A 245 20.64 11.70 21.78
N LYS A 246 21.54 10.72 21.64
CA LYS A 246 21.56 9.52 22.48
C LYS A 246 21.99 9.88 23.92
N PRO A 247 21.54 9.13 24.95
CA PRO A 247 22.01 9.34 26.31
C PRO A 247 23.53 9.20 26.43
N ALA A 248 24.15 10.01 27.31
CA ALA A 248 25.60 10.01 27.51
C ALA A 248 26.18 8.63 27.86
N GLY A 249 25.41 7.78 28.54
CA GLY A 249 25.80 6.41 28.90
C GLY A 249 25.49 5.32 27.85
N SER A 250 24.98 5.69 26.67
CA SER A 250 24.63 4.71 25.63
C SER A 250 25.88 3.97 25.14
N LYS A 251 25.82 2.63 25.19
CA LYS A 251 26.91 1.74 24.77
C LYS A 251 27.01 1.60 23.25
N VAL A 252 26.01 2.06 22.50
CA VAL A 252 25.97 2.00 21.05
C VAL A 252 26.58 3.25 20.45
N LYS A 253 27.35 3.07 19.37
CA LYS A 253 27.96 4.19 18.63
C LYS A 253 26.98 4.86 17.69
N THR A 254 26.12 4.08 17.03
CA THR A 254 25.07 4.61 16.13
C THR A 254 23.93 5.24 16.90
N PHE A 255 23.26 6.15 16.20
CA PHE A 255 21.96 6.65 16.59
C PHE A 255 20.94 6.23 15.54
N ASP A 256 20.16 5.19 15.85
CA ASP A 256 19.14 4.60 15.00
C ASP A 256 17.75 4.81 15.63
N PRO A 257 17.22 6.04 15.59
CA PRO A 257 16.01 6.40 16.31
C PRO A 257 14.77 5.74 15.69
N LYS A 258 13.85 5.34 16.58
CA LYS A 258 12.43 5.18 16.30
C LYS A 258 11.62 6.05 17.25
N VAL A 259 10.41 6.42 16.84
CA VAL A 259 9.46 7.11 17.71
C VAL A 259 8.35 6.17 18.15
N VAL A 260 7.94 6.31 19.40
CA VAL A 260 6.81 5.60 19.98
C VAL A 260 5.79 6.63 20.42
N VAL A 261 4.65 6.65 19.76
CA VAL A 261 3.55 7.56 20.11
C VAL A 261 2.58 6.83 21.02
N ARG A 262 2.23 7.45 22.15
CA ARG A 262 1.32 6.89 23.14
C ARG A 262 0.19 7.87 23.45
N CYS A 263 -1.01 7.32 23.57
CA CYS A 263 -2.19 8.07 23.97
C CYS A 263 -3.17 7.13 24.70
N GLU A 264 -3.58 7.48 25.92
CA GLU A 264 -4.61 6.75 26.69
C GLU A 264 -4.38 5.22 26.79
N GLY A 265 -3.12 4.79 26.86
CA GLY A 265 -2.72 3.38 26.93
C GLY A 265 -2.51 2.69 25.58
N GLU A 266 -2.94 3.32 24.48
CA GLU A 266 -2.56 2.89 23.13
C GLU A 266 -1.11 3.27 22.82
N LYS A 267 -0.46 2.46 21.97
CA LYS A 267 0.94 2.61 21.57
C LYS A 267 1.08 2.27 20.09
N VAL A 268 1.69 3.17 19.33
CA VAL A 268 2.06 2.94 17.92
C VAL A 268 3.54 3.26 17.74
N VAL A 269 4.24 2.46 16.95
CA VAL A 269 5.71 2.53 16.81
C VAL A 269 6.06 2.75 15.35
N SER A 270 6.93 3.73 15.09
CA SER A 270 7.41 4.01 13.74
C SER A 270 8.42 2.98 13.26
N ARG A 271 8.83 3.11 11.99
CA ARG A 271 10.08 2.52 11.51
C ARG A 271 11.30 3.06 12.26
N VAL A 272 12.41 2.33 12.14
CA VAL A 272 13.74 2.78 12.61
C VAL A 272 14.41 3.53 11.48
N VAL A 273 14.87 4.76 11.73
CA VAL A 273 15.72 5.50 10.79
C VAL A 273 17.16 5.15 11.12
N LYS A 274 17.86 4.48 10.20
CA LYS A 274 19.23 4.02 10.43
C LYS A 274 20.26 5.05 9.96
N GLU A 275 21.33 5.20 10.72
CA GLU A 275 22.50 5.94 10.32
C GLU A 275 23.25 5.13 9.25
N ASP A 276 23.31 5.66 8.01
CA ASP A 276 24.03 4.99 6.93
C ASP A 276 25.55 5.10 7.14
N GLN A 277 26.20 3.97 7.40
CA GLN A 277 27.66 3.89 7.56
C GLN A 277 28.40 3.59 6.24
N GLY A 278 27.69 3.36 5.12
CA GLY A 278 28.29 2.87 3.87
C GLY A 278 27.85 3.57 2.58
N GLY A 279 26.84 4.44 2.61
CA GLY A 279 26.39 5.22 1.45
C GLY A 279 27.15 6.51 1.17
N LYS A 280 26.96 7.08 -0.03
CA LYS A 280 27.57 8.36 -0.47
C LYS A 280 27.09 9.59 0.31
N GLN A 281 26.04 9.47 1.13
CA GLN A 281 25.47 10.57 1.90
C GLN A 281 25.15 10.10 3.33
N ARG A 282 25.87 10.65 4.32
CA ARG A 282 25.60 10.38 5.74
C ARG A 282 24.23 10.94 6.10
N VAL A 283 23.34 10.10 6.60
CA VAL A 283 22.06 10.52 7.19
C VAL A 283 22.33 11.02 8.60
N ASN A 284 22.10 12.31 8.87
CA ASN A 284 22.14 12.81 10.24
C ASN A 284 20.85 12.38 10.96
N THR A 285 20.92 11.28 11.70
CA THR A 285 19.76 10.74 12.39
C THR A 285 19.33 11.57 13.60
N ALA A 286 20.14 12.53 14.06
CA ALA A 286 19.70 13.53 15.03
C ALA A 286 18.57 14.41 14.48
N ASP A 287 18.48 14.55 13.16
CA ASP A 287 17.45 15.28 12.41
C ASP A 287 16.58 14.32 11.56
N ALA A 288 16.44 13.07 12.00
CA ALA A 288 15.75 12.02 11.25
C ALA A 288 14.31 12.38 10.85
N GLU A 289 13.95 12.10 9.61
CA GLU A 289 12.60 12.26 9.05
C GLU A 289 11.78 10.97 9.15
N PHE A 290 10.53 11.11 9.61
CA PHE A 290 9.65 9.99 9.90
C PHE A 290 8.44 9.94 8.98
N ASP A 291 7.76 11.08 8.77
CA ASP A 291 6.43 11.14 8.16
C ASP A 291 5.47 10.06 8.73
N PHE A 292 5.52 9.90 10.06
CA PHE A 292 4.82 8.84 10.77
C PHE A 292 3.47 9.34 11.26
N LYS A 293 2.41 8.89 10.58
CA LYS A 293 1.02 9.35 10.78
C LYS A 293 0.24 8.36 11.63
N VAL A 294 -0.38 8.82 12.71
CA VAL A 294 -1.19 8.02 13.64
C VAL A 294 -2.46 8.77 14.03
N THR A 295 -3.51 8.03 14.41
CA THR A 295 -4.77 8.61 14.89
C THR A 295 -5.20 8.01 16.22
N PHE A 296 -5.67 8.85 17.14
CA PHE A 296 -6.23 8.41 18.41
C PHE A 296 -7.63 8.95 18.61
N TYR A 297 -8.53 8.08 19.08
CA TYR A 297 -9.87 8.47 19.53
C TYR A 297 -9.85 8.65 21.04
N ARG A 298 -9.88 9.91 21.49
CA ARG A 298 -9.48 10.29 22.85
C ARG A 298 -10.68 10.58 23.73
N LYS A 299 -10.66 10.05 24.95
CA LYS A 299 -11.67 10.31 26.01
C LYS A 299 -11.23 11.42 26.96
N LYS A 300 -9.93 11.71 27.01
CA LYS A 300 -9.28 12.66 27.91
C LYS A 300 -8.39 13.60 27.08
N PRO A 301 -9.01 14.55 26.34
CA PRO A 301 -8.26 15.48 25.49
C PRO A 301 -7.22 16.30 26.27
N ASP A 302 -7.45 16.56 27.55
CA ASP A 302 -6.52 17.33 28.39
C ASP A 302 -5.24 16.55 28.75
N GLU A 303 -5.22 15.22 28.62
CA GLU A 303 -4.00 14.42 28.83
C GLU A 303 -3.15 14.43 27.55
N PRO A 304 -1.84 14.76 27.61
CA PRO A 304 -1.02 14.90 26.41
C PRO A 304 -0.84 13.59 25.64
N ILE A 305 -0.65 13.70 24.32
CA ILE A 305 -0.08 12.62 23.52
C ILE A 305 1.43 12.64 23.73
N THR A 306 2.03 11.51 24.10
CA THR A 306 3.48 11.45 24.33
C THR A 306 4.20 10.79 23.15
N ILE A 307 5.39 11.30 22.85
CA ILE A 307 6.25 10.78 21.79
C ILE A 307 7.60 10.45 22.42
N GLU A 308 7.87 9.17 22.60
CA GLU A 308 9.16 8.70 23.11
C GLU A 308 10.12 8.51 21.93
N VAL A 309 11.29 9.14 21.99
CA VAL A 309 12.41 8.87 21.07
C VAL A 309 13.25 7.76 21.68
N ILE A 310 13.40 6.67 20.94
CA ILE A 310 14.11 5.47 21.39
C ILE A 310 15.22 5.15 20.39
N ASN A 311 16.45 5.04 20.87
CA ASN A 311 17.56 4.53 20.07
C ASN A 311 17.50 3.00 20.06
N THR A 312 17.41 2.41 18.86
CA THR A 312 17.31 0.96 18.71
C THR A 312 18.66 0.29 18.89
N ASN A 313 18.72 -0.81 19.65
CA ASN A 313 19.95 -1.53 19.95
C ASN A 313 19.76 -3.04 19.84
N SER A 314 20.84 -3.79 19.60
CA SER A 314 20.84 -5.25 19.47
C SER A 314 20.44 -6.00 20.74
N PHE A 315 20.55 -5.37 21.92
CA PHE A 315 20.23 -6.00 23.21
C PHE A 315 19.09 -5.29 23.95
N VAL A 316 19.29 -4.02 24.28
CA VAL A 316 18.33 -3.21 25.04
C VAL A 316 18.28 -1.83 24.43
N ASP A 317 17.09 -1.45 23.98
CA ASP A 317 16.80 -0.12 23.46
C ASP A 317 17.08 0.96 24.51
N ASP A 318 17.70 2.07 24.08
CA ASP A 318 17.97 3.21 24.95
C ASP A 318 16.86 4.26 24.82
N PHE A 319 16.24 4.65 25.93
CA PHE A 319 15.34 5.80 25.95
C PHE A 319 16.16 7.10 25.79
N CYS A 320 15.87 7.88 24.76
CA CYS A 320 16.58 9.12 24.47
C CYS A 320 15.88 10.33 25.06
N SER A 321 14.59 10.49 24.80
CA SER A 321 13.82 11.63 25.29
C SER A 321 12.32 11.42 25.06
N GLU A 322 11.50 12.29 25.65
CA GLU A 322 10.04 12.30 25.49
C GLU A 322 9.56 13.71 25.14
N ALA A 323 8.77 13.86 24.08
CA ALA A 323 7.97 15.05 23.82
C ALA A 323 6.53 14.84 24.31
N ARG A 324 5.88 15.91 24.76
CA ARG A 324 4.47 15.92 25.17
C ARG A 324 3.70 16.91 24.30
N VAL A 325 2.76 16.41 23.51
CA VAL A 325 1.90 17.21 22.64
C VAL A 325 0.60 17.51 23.39
N THR A 326 0.45 18.75 23.84
CA THR A 326 -0.77 19.27 24.49
C THR A 326 -1.65 20.07 23.53
N GLU A 327 -1.12 20.47 22.37
CA GLU A 327 -1.84 21.18 21.33
C GLU A 327 -2.77 20.24 20.56
N HIS A 328 -3.94 20.75 20.16
CA HIS A 328 -4.96 20.00 19.43
C HIS A 328 -4.99 20.33 17.93
N GLY A 329 -4.58 21.54 17.55
CA GLY A 329 -4.45 21.97 16.15
C GLY A 329 -5.76 22.19 15.38
N GLY A 330 -6.93 21.87 15.96
CA GLY A 330 -8.22 22.03 15.29
C GLY A 330 -8.32 21.29 13.95
N GLU A 331 -9.32 21.65 13.14
CA GLU A 331 -9.60 20.99 11.86
C GLU A 331 -8.66 21.43 10.72
N ASP A 332 -8.08 22.63 10.79
CA ASP A 332 -7.06 23.05 9.81
C ASP A 332 -5.69 22.43 10.10
N GLY A 333 -5.52 21.93 11.32
CA GLY A 333 -4.27 21.38 11.83
C GLY A 333 -3.24 22.47 12.16
N LYS A 334 -2.19 22.07 12.89
CA LYS A 334 -1.14 22.97 13.35
C LYS A 334 0.19 22.27 13.42
N ASP A 335 1.22 22.96 12.95
CA ASP A 335 2.61 22.60 13.19
C ASP A 335 3.05 23.00 14.60
N VAL A 336 3.63 22.04 15.31
CA VAL A 336 4.07 22.19 16.70
C VAL A 336 5.50 21.69 16.81
N LYS A 337 6.38 22.57 17.31
CA LYS A 337 7.73 22.22 17.73
C LYS A 337 7.68 21.89 19.22
N CYS A 338 7.90 20.62 19.56
CA CYS A 338 7.85 20.15 20.94
C CYS A 338 9.27 20.00 21.51
N PRO A 339 9.63 20.69 22.60
CA PRO A 339 10.84 20.38 23.35
C PRO A 339 10.75 18.97 23.93
N VAL A 340 11.90 18.36 24.19
CA VAL A 340 12.00 16.98 24.67
C VAL A 340 12.58 16.92 26.07
N TYR A 341 12.14 15.96 26.87
CA TYR A 341 12.46 15.84 28.30
C TYR A 341 12.95 14.43 28.65
N GLY A 342 13.49 14.28 29.87
CA GLY A 342 13.76 12.99 30.48
C GLY A 342 12.48 12.23 30.88
N LYS A 343 12.64 11.11 31.59
CA LYS A 343 11.53 10.27 32.07
C LYS A 343 11.68 9.92 33.55
N GLY A 344 10.58 9.57 34.21
CA GLY A 344 10.58 9.19 35.61
C GLY A 344 11.01 10.34 36.51
N LYS A 345 12.15 10.20 37.20
CA LYS A 345 12.71 11.25 38.08
C LYS A 345 13.21 12.47 37.29
N GLU A 346 13.50 12.31 36.00
CA GLU A 346 14.00 13.37 35.10
C GLU A 346 12.90 13.95 34.20
N LYS A 347 11.61 13.69 34.51
CA LYS A 347 10.48 14.04 33.63
C LYS A 347 10.32 15.53 33.32
N ASP A 348 10.91 16.40 34.15
CA ASP A 348 10.86 17.85 34.03
C ASP A 348 12.23 18.43 33.62
N MET A 349 13.24 17.57 33.42
CA MET A 349 14.56 17.97 32.91
C MET A 349 14.54 17.98 31.39
N GLU A 350 14.69 19.17 30.80
CA GLU A 350 14.79 19.35 29.35
C GLU A 350 16.07 18.69 28.81
N ARG A 351 15.95 18.05 27.64
CA ARG A 351 17.06 17.41 26.92
C ARG A 351 17.29 18.14 25.58
N PRO A 352 18.50 18.07 25.01
CA PRO A 352 18.77 18.69 23.72
C PRO A 352 17.88 18.15 22.61
N GLY A 353 17.36 19.07 21.80
CA GLY A 353 16.62 18.79 20.58
C GLY A 353 15.10 18.98 20.69
N ASN A 354 14.40 18.70 19.61
CA ASN A 354 12.96 18.88 19.50
C ASN A 354 12.34 17.76 18.64
N VAL A 355 11.04 17.54 18.80
CA VAL A 355 10.22 16.78 17.86
C VAL A 355 9.29 17.75 17.14
N HIS A 356 9.28 17.68 15.81
CA HIS A 356 8.34 18.44 14.97
C HIS A 356 7.15 17.57 14.64
N VAL A 357 5.96 18.05 14.97
CA VAL A 357 4.71 17.36 14.69
C VAL A 357 3.72 18.26 14.00
N PHE A 358 2.88 17.65 13.17
CA PHE A 358 1.63 18.25 12.73
C PHE A 358 0.47 17.55 13.43
N VAL A 359 -0.38 18.33 14.10
CA VAL A 359 -1.53 17.80 14.84
C VAL A 359 -2.82 18.37 14.28
N LYS A 360 -3.81 17.51 14.07
CA LYS A 360 -5.16 17.85 13.59
C LYS A 360 -6.17 17.15 14.49
N SER A 361 -7.21 17.86 14.94
CA SER A 361 -8.25 17.25 15.77
C SER A 361 -9.65 17.74 15.40
N SER A 362 -10.64 16.88 15.56
CA SER A 362 -12.06 17.25 15.42
C SER A 362 -12.94 16.56 16.45
N HIS A 363 -14.03 17.22 16.81
CA HIS A 363 -15.11 16.64 17.60
C HIS A 363 -16.02 15.74 16.75
N ASP A 364 -15.99 15.88 15.42
CA ASP A 364 -16.53 14.87 14.54
C ASP A 364 -15.56 13.68 14.49
N LEU A 365 -15.97 12.58 15.12
CA LEU A 365 -15.16 11.36 15.19
C LEU A 365 -14.96 10.70 13.81
N GLN A 366 -15.72 11.10 12.80
CA GLN A 366 -15.56 10.64 11.43
C GLN A 366 -14.58 11.50 10.64
N PHE A 367 -14.06 12.60 11.18
CA PHE A 367 -13.16 13.52 10.49
C PHE A 367 -11.74 12.95 10.28
N LEU A 368 -11.61 11.96 9.39
CA LEU A 368 -10.35 11.28 9.08
C LEU A 368 -10.29 10.64 7.70
#